data_AF-A0A0R1UCV4-F1
#
_entry.id   AF-A0A0R1UCV4-F1
#
_cell.length_a   1.000
_cell.length_b   1.000
_cell.length_c   1.000
_cell.angle_alpha   90.00
_cell.angle_beta   90.00
_cell.angle_gamma   90.00
#
_symmetry.space_group_name_H-M   'P 1'
#
loop_
_entity.id
_entity.type
_entity.pdbx_description
1 polymer ?
#
loop_
_entity_poly.entity_id
_entity_poly.type
_entity_poly.pdbx_seq_one_letter_code
_entity_poly.pdbx_strand_id
1 'polypeptide(L)'
;MKNQPVIMDTPTKLLACLSYFSILFMPVLFPLIAWLAATHIQQPNLAIAYHAKRAFWSQLLPTLLGIAVIIIIAGTGLAVGDQGFGQVAWLWLLLLGLLLFAGLLFWLYNIVMGIIVLLDR
;
A
#
# COMPACT_ATOMS: atom_id res chain seq x y z
N MET A 1 -0.49 -4.46 33.93
CA MET A 1 0.17 -5.58 33.23
C MET A 1 1.22 -4.96 32.33
N LYS A 2 2.50 -5.20 32.63
CA LYS A 2 3.64 -4.58 31.95
C LYS A 2 3.66 -5.07 30.49
N ASN A 3 3.65 -4.15 29.53
CA ASN A 3 3.82 -4.45 28.11
C ASN A 3 5.20 -5.08 27.93
N GLN A 4 5.27 -6.41 28.02
CA GLN A 4 6.42 -7.16 27.57
C GLN A 4 6.54 -6.92 26.06
N PRO A 5 7.73 -6.58 25.53
CA PRO A 5 7.91 -6.48 24.08
C PRO A 5 7.52 -7.82 23.48
N VAL A 6 6.63 -7.81 22.48
CA VAL A 6 6.28 -9.02 21.73
C VAL A 6 7.48 -9.34 20.86
N ILE A 7 8.38 -10.18 21.36
CA ILE A 7 9.54 -10.65 20.61
C ILE A 7 9.02 -11.57 19.51
N MET A 8 9.07 -11.10 18.27
CA MET A 8 8.74 -11.91 17.11
C MET A 8 9.90 -12.87 16.80
N ASP A 9 9.59 -14.13 16.54
CA ASP A 9 10.53 -15.07 15.96
C ASP A 9 10.85 -14.68 14.50
N THR A 10 12.00 -15.15 13.99
CA THR A 10 12.50 -14.77 12.66
C THR A 10 11.48 -14.99 11.53
N PRO A 11 10.73 -16.11 11.46
CA PRO A 11 9.70 -16.30 10.44
C PRO A 11 8.58 -15.25 10.51
N THR A 12 8.10 -14.93 11.72
CA THR A 12 7.07 -13.91 11.94
C THR A 12 7.56 -12.53 11.49
N LYS A 13 8.81 -12.17 11.83
CA LYS A 13 9.41 -10.91 11.37
C LYS A 13 9.50 -10.83 9.86
N LEU A 14 9.95 -11.89 9.20
CA LEU A 14 10.05 -11.95 7.75
C LEU A 14 8.68 -11.78 7.07
N LEU A 15 7.64 -12.48 7.55
CA LEU A 15 6.31 -12.35 6.96
C LEU A 15 5.70 -10.96 7.20
N ALA A 16 5.94 -10.38 8.38
CA ALA A 16 5.51 -9.03 8.72
C ALA A 16 6.22 -7.96 7.88
N CYS A 17 7.54 -8.06 7.66
CA CYS A 17 8.28 -7.10 6.84
C CYS A 17 7.96 -7.25 5.34
N LEU A 18 7.79 -8.49 4.86
CA LEU A 18 7.38 -8.77 3.48
C LEU A 18 6.01 -8.18 3.17
N SER A 19 5.12 -8.09 4.17
CA SER A 19 3.84 -7.42 3.99
C SER A 19 4.00 -5.96 3.57
N TYR A 20 5.01 -5.24 4.08
CA TYR A 20 5.33 -3.88 3.64
C TYR A 20 6.12 -3.87 2.31
N PHE A 21 7.11 -4.74 2.14
CA PHE A 21 7.90 -4.82 0.89
C PHE A 21 7.11 -5.31 -0.31
N SER A 22 5.92 -5.87 -0.10
CA SER A 22 4.98 -6.23 -1.17
C SER A 22 4.66 -5.09 -2.13
N ILE A 23 4.85 -3.83 -1.71
CA ILE A 23 4.72 -2.69 -2.61
C ILE A 23 5.64 -2.77 -3.85
N LEU A 24 6.70 -3.57 -3.80
CA LEU A 24 7.66 -3.77 -4.90
C LEU A 24 7.24 -4.85 -5.91
N PHE A 25 6.38 -5.80 -5.54
CA PHE A 25 6.11 -6.98 -6.38
C PHE A 25 4.63 -7.38 -6.46
N MET A 26 3.86 -7.18 -5.39
CA MET A 26 2.44 -7.54 -5.35
C MET A 26 1.71 -6.66 -4.32
N PRO A 27 1.60 -5.35 -4.60
CA PRO A 27 0.95 -4.41 -3.70
C PRO A 27 -0.50 -4.83 -3.44
N VAL A 28 -1.01 -4.54 -2.24
CA VAL A 28 -2.38 -4.82 -1.79
C VAL A 28 -2.71 -6.31 -1.63
N LEU A 29 -2.50 -7.14 -2.64
CA LEU A 29 -2.88 -8.56 -2.62
C LEU A 29 -2.05 -9.36 -1.62
N PHE A 30 -0.73 -9.20 -1.61
CA PHE A 30 0.12 -9.92 -0.65
C PHE A 30 -0.23 -9.58 0.81
N PRO A 31 -0.30 -8.30 1.24
CA PRO A 31 -0.62 -7.99 2.63
C PRO A 31 -2.06 -8.36 2.99
N LEU A 32 -2.99 -8.38 2.03
CA LEU A 32 -4.33 -8.92 2.25
C LEU A 32 -4.29 -10.42 2.57
N ILE A 33 -3.59 -11.21 1.75
CA ILE A 33 -3.45 -12.66 1.96
C ILE A 33 -2.75 -12.93 3.29
N ALA A 34 -1.67 -12.22 3.59
CA ALA A 34 -0.93 -12.36 4.85
C ALA A 34 -1.79 -12.00 6.06
N TRP A 35 -2.61 -10.94 5.96
CA TRP A 35 -3.53 -10.54 7.03
C TRP A 35 -4.58 -11.62 7.28
N LEU A 36 -5.23 -12.12 6.23
CA LEU A 36 -6.26 -13.16 6.34
C LEU A 36 -5.68 -14.48 6.85
N ALA A 37 -4.52 -14.91 6.34
CA ALA A 37 -3.84 -16.10 6.82
C ALA A 37 -3.49 -15.98 8.31
N ALA A 38 -2.97 -14.84 8.75
CA ALA A 38 -2.61 -14.62 10.15
C ALA A 38 -3.81 -14.56 11.11
N THR A 39 -5.01 -14.22 10.62
CA THR A 39 -6.23 -14.15 11.46
C THR A 39 -7.10 -15.40 11.43
N HIS A 40 -7.06 -16.21 10.36
CA HIS A 40 -7.98 -17.34 10.16
C HIS A 40 -7.38 -18.73 10.43
N ILE A 41 -6.09 -18.85 10.74
CA ILE A 41 -5.46 -20.12 11.14
C ILE A 41 -5.83 -20.48 12.60
N GLN A 42 -5.80 -21.78 12.94
CA GLN A 42 -6.09 -22.36 14.26
C GLN A 42 -5.46 -21.60 15.45
N GLN A 43 -4.28 -21.01 15.25
CA GLN A 43 -3.59 -20.14 16.19
C GLN A 43 -3.26 -18.81 15.49
N PRO A 44 -3.99 -17.72 15.78
CA PRO A 44 -3.78 -16.46 15.10
C PRO A 44 -2.45 -15.81 15.51
N ASN A 45 -1.69 -15.34 14.52
CA ASN A 45 -0.46 -14.59 14.75
C ASN A 45 -0.77 -13.09 14.69
N LEU A 46 -1.06 -12.51 15.86
CA LEU A 46 -1.47 -11.10 16.00
C LEU A 46 -0.41 -10.12 15.51
N ALA A 47 0.88 -10.47 15.58
CA ALA A 47 1.96 -9.61 15.12
C ALA A 47 1.95 -9.49 13.58
N ILE A 48 1.87 -10.62 12.86
CA ILE A 48 1.75 -10.62 11.40
C ILE A 48 0.47 -9.90 10.99
N ALA A 49 -0.66 -10.21 11.64
CA ALA A 49 -1.94 -9.59 11.31
C ALA A 49 -1.91 -8.06 11.45
N TYR A 50 -1.25 -7.54 12.50
CA TYR A 50 -1.10 -6.10 12.72
C TYR A 50 -0.32 -5.43 11.58
N HIS A 51 0.86 -5.96 11.24
CA HIS A 51 1.72 -5.40 10.19
C HIS A 51 1.11 -5.55 8.79
N ALA A 52 0.51 -6.71 8.50
CA ALA A 52 -0.14 -6.99 7.23
C ALA A 52 -1.35 -6.09 6.98
N LYS A 53 -2.22 -5.90 7.98
CA LYS A 53 -3.36 -4.98 7.87
C LYS A 53 -2.89 -3.54 7.59
N ARG A 54 -1.85 -3.10 8.28
CA ARG A 54 -1.34 -1.73 8.16
C ARG A 54 -0.66 -1.50 6.81
N ALA A 55 0.11 -2.47 6.32
CA ALA A 55 0.67 -2.47 4.98
C ALA A 55 -0.45 -2.45 3.91
N PHE A 56 -1.47 -3.31 4.06
CA PHE A 56 -2.63 -3.36 3.17
C PHE A 56 -3.28 -1.99 2.99
N TRP A 57 -3.64 -1.30 4.08
CA TRP A 57 -4.27 0.02 3.98
C TRP A 57 -3.36 1.08 3.35
N SER A 58 -2.07 1.06 3.68
CA SER A 58 -1.11 2.02 3.12
C SER A 58 -0.85 1.83 1.63
N GLN A 59 -1.11 0.64 1.09
CA GLN A 59 -0.95 0.32 -0.33
C GLN A 59 -2.29 0.40 -1.09
N LEU A 60 -3.40 0.12 -0.42
CA LEU A 60 -4.73 0.16 -1.01
C LEU A 60 -5.12 1.59 -1.38
N LEU A 61 -4.87 2.55 -0.48
CA LEU A 61 -5.23 3.95 -0.71
C LEU A 61 -4.59 4.53 -1.99
N PRO A 62 -3.25 4.49 -2.17
CA PRO A 62 -2.63 5.00 -3.40
C PRO A 62 -3.07 4.20 -4.64
N THR A 63 -3.30 2.88 -4.51
CA THR A 63 -3.81 2.05 -5.61
C THR A 63 -5.21 2.48 -6.07
N LEU A 64 -6.13 2.67 -5.13
CA LEU A 64 -7.51 3.10 -5.43
C LEU A 64 -7.54 4.52 -6.01
N LEU A 65 -6.75 5.43 -5.46
CA LEU A 65 -6.62 6.78 -6.00
C LEU A 65 -6.05 6.76 -7.43
N GLY A 66 -5.06 5.91 -7.70
CA GLY A 66 -4.51 5.74 -9.04
C GLY A 66 -5.55 5.23 -10.04
N ILE A 67 -6.31 4.20 -9.66
CA ILE A 67 -7.40 3.67 -10.49
C ILE A 67 -8.45 4.76 -10.76
N ALA A 68 -8.88 5.50 -9.74
CA ALA A 68 -9.86 6.57 -9.88
C ALA A 68 -9.39 7.67 -10.84
N VAL A 69 -8.14 8.12 -10.71
CA VAL A 69 -7.56 9.14 -11.60
C VAL A 69 -7.51 8.64 -13.05
N ILE A 70 -7.11 7.38 -13.28
CA ILE A 70 -7.08 6.79 -14.63
C ILE A 70 -8.49 6.77 -15.24
N ILE A 71 -9.51 6.34 -14.49
CA ILE A 71 -10.90 6.29 -14.95
C ILE A 71 -11.40 7.70 -15.31
N ILE A 72 -11.11 8.70 -14.48
CA ILE A 72 -11.55 10.09 -14.70
C ILE A 72 -10.86 10.69 -15.95
N ILE A 73 -9.56 10.46 -16.12
CA ILE A 73 -8.80 10.94 -17.29
C ILE A 73 -9.36 10.29 -18.56
N ALA A 74 -9.54 8.97 -18.56
CA ALA A 74 -10.09 8.24 -19.69
C ALA A 74 -11.52 8.70 -20.03
N GLY A 75 -12.38 8.82 -19.02
CA GLY A 75 -13.75 9.30 -19.19
C GLY A 75 -13.81 10.73 -19.73
N THR A 76 -12.90 11.59 -19.31
CA THR A 76 -12.82 12.95 -19.83
C THR A 76 -12.43 12.95 -21.31
N GLY A 77 -11.42 12.18 -21.70
CA GLY A 77 -11.02 12.04 -23.11
C GLY A 77 -12.19 11.62 -24.02
N LEU A 78 -13.01 10.67 -23.55
CA LEU A 78 -14.22 10.23 -24.26
C LEU A 78 -15.31 11.31 -24.33
N ALA A 79 -15.44 12.16 -23.31
CA ALA A 79 -16.51 13.16 -23.21
C ALA A 79 -16.23 14.44 -24.02
N VAL A 80 -14.99 14.93 -24.04
CA VAL A 80 -14.64 16.22 -24.66
C VAL A 80 -13.92 16.10 -26.01
N GLY A 81 -13.48 14.89 -26.39
CA GLY A 81 -12.69 14.64 -27.60
C GLY A 81 -11.31 15.32 -27.59
N ASP A 82 -10.52 15.11 -28.65
CA ASP A 82 -9.11 15.50 -28.69
C ASP A 82 -8.86 17.00 -28.47
N GLN A 83 -9.68 17.85 -29.10
CA GLN A 83 -9.54 19.32 -29.00
C GLN A 83 -9.84 19.83 -27.58
N GLY A 84 -10.88 19.30 -26.93
CA GLY A 84 -11.24 19.67 -25.56
C GLY A 84 -10.26 19.10 -24.54
N PHE A 85 -9.76 17.88 -24.76
CA PHE A 85 -8.83 17.21 -23.85
C PHE A 85 -7.50 17.97 -23.75
N GLY A 86 -7.00 18.50 -24.88
CA GLY A 86 -5.79 19.33 -24.91
C GLY A 86 -5.90 20.60 -24.07
N GLN A 87 -7.07 21.22 -23.99
CA GLN A 87 -7.28 22.46 -23.21
C GLN A 87 -7.21 22.22 -21.70
N VAL A 88 -7.57 21.02 -21.24
CA VAL A 88 -7.54 20.64 -19.81
C VAL A 88 -6.32 19.79 -19.43
N ALA A 89 -5.40 19.53 -20.38
CA ALA A 89 -4.26 18.64 -20.17
C ALA A 89 -3.34 19.06 -18.99
N TRP A 90 -3.18 20.36 -18.77
CA TRP A 90 -2.37 20.88 -17.67
C TRP A 90 -2.95 20.53 -16.28
N LEU A 91 -4.27 20.47 -16.14
CA LEU A 91 -4.94 20.02 -14.91
C LEU A 91 -4.66 18.55 -14.66
N TRP A 92 -4.67 17.72 -15.71
CA TRP A 92 -4.33 16.30 -15.60
C TRP A 92 -2.87 16.07 -15.23
N LEU A 93 -1.95 16.84 -15.78
CA LEU A 93 -0.54 16.79 -15.41
C LEU A 93 -0.32 17.17 -13.93
N LEU A 94 -1.00 18.22 -13.45
CA LEU A 94 -0.97 18.60 -12.03
C LEU A 94 -1.53 17.49 -11.13
N LEU A 95 -2.67 16.91 -11.49
CA LEU A 95 -3.32 15.85 -10.72
C LEU A 95 -2.44 14.58 -10.67
N LEU A 96 -1.88 14.18 -11.82
CA LEU A 96 -0.94 13.06 -11.91
C LEU A 96 0.32 13.33 -11.10
N GLY A 97 0.87 14.56 -11.17
CA GLY A 97 2.04 14.96 -10.38
C GLY A 97 1.78 14.83 -8.87
N LEU A 98 0.64 15.32 -8.40
CA LEU A 98 0.22 15.21 -6.99
C LEU A 98 0.03 13.74 -6.58
N LEU A 99 -0.61 12.93 -7.43
CA LEU A 99 -0.82 11.51 -7.20
C LEU A 99 0.51 10.75 -7.11
N LEU A 100 1.44 10.99 -8.04
CA LEU A 100 2.76 10.37 -8.04
C LEU A 100 3.57 10.79 -6.81
N PHE A 101 3.49 12.06 -6.41
CA PHE A 101 4.14 12.53 -5.19
C PHE A 101 3.56 11.84 -3.94
N ALA A 102 2.23 11.78 -3.81
CA ALA A 102 1.60 11.05 -2.71
C ALA A 102 1.95 9.56 -2.73
N GLY A 103 1.92 8.93 -3.91
CA GLY A 103 2.31 7.54 -4.13
C GLY A 103 3.75 7.27 -3.69
N LEU A 104 4.67 8.19 -3.98
CA LEU A 104 6.06 8.11 -3.54
C LEU A 104 6.19 8.16 -2.01
N LEU A 105 5.40 9.01 -1.34
CA LEU A 105 5.39 9.06 0.13
C LEU A 105 4.90 7.74 0.74
N PHE A 106 3.82 7.16 0.20
CA PHE A 106 3.33 5.84 0.64
C PHE A 106 4.32 4.72 0.31
N TRP A 107 5.02 4.83 -0.82
CA TRP A 107 6.07 3.90 -1.22
C TRP A 107 7.22 3.91 -0.22
N LEU A 108 7.78 5.09 0.08
CA LEU A 108 8.83 5.25 1.08
C LEU A 108 8.38 4.79 2.47
N TYR A 109 7.15 5.13 2.87
CA TYR A 109 6.59 4.68 4.14
C TYR A 109 6.60 3.16 4.27
N ASN A 110 6.20 2.43 3.23
CA ASN A 110 6.20 0.97 3.23
C ASN A 110 7.63 0.42 3.32
N ILE A 111 8.57 0.95 2.54
CA ILE A 111 9.97 0.51 2.61
C ILE A 111 10.56 0.74 4.00
N VAL A 112 10.38 1.93 4.57
CA VAL A 112 10.89 2.29 5.91
C VAL A 112 10.28 1.37 6.98
N MET A 113 8.96 1.15 6.94
CA MET A 113 8.29 0.27 7.90
C MET A 113 8.75 -1.18 7.77
N GLY A 114 8.95 -1.69 6.56
CA GLY A 114 9.52 -3.02 6.33
C GLY A 114 10.89 -3.18 6.98
N ILE A 115 11.77 -2.18 6.83
CA ILE A 115 13.10 -2.16 7.46
C ILE A 115 13.00 -2.10 8.98
N ILE A 116 12.13 -1.25 9.54
CA ILE A 116 11.93 -1.13 10.99
C ILE A 116 11.48 -2.47 11.59
N VAL A 117 10.51 -3.15 10.96
CA VAL A 117 10.03 -4.46 11.42
C VAL A 117 11.13 -5.51 11.40
N LEU A 118 12.05 -5.43 10.44
CA LEU A 118 13.19 -6.34 10.35
C LEU A 118 14.24 -6.08 11.44
N LEU A 119 14.42 -4.82 11.84
CA LEU A 119 15.39 -4.40 12.85
C LEU A 119 14.87 -4.51 14.29
N ASP A 120 13.55 -4.48 14.49
CA ASP A 120 12.93 -4.59 15.80
C ASP A 120 13.30 -5.94 16.45
N ARG A 121 13.74 -5.93 17.72
CA ARG A 121 14.31 -7.09 18.42
C ARG A 121 13.30 -7.77 19.33
#